data_AF-A0A845YYX0-F1
#
_entry.id   AF-A0A845YYX0-F1
#
_cell.length_a   1.000
_cell.length_b   1.000
_cell.length_c   1.000
_cell.angle_alpha   90.00
_cell.angle_beta   90.00
_cell.angle_gamma   90.00
#
_symmetry.space_group_name_H-M   'P 1'
#
loop_
_entity.id
_entity.type
_entity.pdbx_description
1 polymer ?
#
loop_
_entity_poly.entity_id
_entity_poly.type
_entity_poly.pdbx_seq_one_letter_code
_entity_poly.pdbx_strand_id
1 'polypeptide(L)'
;SWRLLLNGVAVKNGKVNIWSGETTKGFDVVFTGFGVQDLMKIGSPGAAARAITVGSYTARLSWQDVDQNWQKVGLDLNTVSEFSSPGPLRNGVMKPDVVAPGAMIVSALSSASTCSSMMQVDQFHKVMAGTSMATPFITGLVALLLEREPQLTPEEIKQRLHSSCFIPGKPVGSFDPKWGFGLINAEKLLTLVN
;
A
#
# COMPACT_ATOMS: atom_id res chain seq x y z
N SER A 1 -23.31 19.06 -6.20
CA SER A 1 -23.23 18.07 -5.11
C SER A 1 -24.41 17.13 -5.22
N TRP A 2 -24.24 15.85 -4.88
CA TRP A 2 -25.30 14.84 -4.93
C TRP A 2 -25.68 14.41 -3.51
N ARG A 3 -26.91 13.92 -3.34
CA ARG A 3 -27.38 13.35 -2.07
C ARG A 3 -27.86 11.93 -2.30
N LEU A 4 -27.29 11.00 -1.54
CA LEU A 4 -27.75 9.61 -1.48
C LEU A 4 -28.55 9.45 -0.19
N LEU A 5 -29.84 9.11 -0.31
CA LEU A 5 -30.75 8.88 0.81
C LEU A 5 -31.02 7.38 0.95
N LEU A 6 -30.81 6.84 2.14
CA LEU A 6 -31.07 5.44 2.46
C LEU A 6 -32.19 5.36 3.49
N ASN A 7 -33.34 4.84 3.08
CA ASN A 7 -34.49 4.62 3.96
C ASN A 7 -34.61 3.12 4.28
N GLY A 8 -34.34 2.74 5.53
CA GLY A 8 -34.47 1.36 5.98
C GLY A 8 -35.91 1.02 6.33
N VAL A 9 -36.49 0.00 5.68
CA VAL A 9 -37.85 -0.48 5.99
C VAL A 9 -37.86 -1.40 7.22
N ALA A 10 -36.85 -2.27 7.34
CA ALA A 10 -36.60 -3.10 8.51
C ALA A 10 -35.09 -3.21 8.72
N VAL A 11 -34.59 -2.63 9.81
CA VAL A 11 -33.14 -2.45 10.05
C VAL A 11 -32.70 -3.33 11.22
N LYS A 12 -31.66 -4.15 11.00
CA LYS A 12 -31.03 -4.94 12.08
C LYS A 12 -29.84 -4.22 12.72
N ASN A 13 -28.83 -3.85 11.93
CA ASN A 13 -27.58 -3.26 12.43
C ASN A 13 -27.27 -1.86 11.89
N GLY A 14 -28.09 -1.34 10.96
CA GLY A 14 -27.96 0.01 10.41
C GLY A 14 -26.69 0.30 9.61
N LYS A 15 -25.79 -0.66 9.43
CA LYS A 15 -24.50 -0.45 8.74
C LYS A 15 -24.65 -0.74 7.25
N VAL A 16 -24.31 0.25 6.43
CA VAL A 16 -24.24 0.12 4.97
C VAL A 16 -22.82 0.42 4.54
N ASN A 17 -22.27 -0.41 3.65
CA ASN A 17 -20.99 -0.14 3.01
C ASN A 17 -21.26 0.16 1.54
N ILE A 18 -20.68 1.24 1.04
CA ILE A 18 -20.89 1.74 -0.32
C ILE A 18 -19.52 2.03 -0.90
N TRP A 19 -19.30 1.57 -2.12
CA TRP A 19 -18.08 1.84 -2.87
C TRP A 19 -18.46 2.39 -4.24
N SER A 20 -17.71 3.37 -4.72
CA SER A 20 -17.65 3.67 -6.14
C SER A 20 -16.64 2.74 -6.80
N GLY A 21 -16.94 2.28 -8.01
CA GLY A 21 -15.96 1.56 -8.83
C GLY A 21 -14.78 2.46 -9.21
N GLU A 22 -13.74 1.86 -9.78
CA GLU A 22 -12.59 2.59 -10.31
C GLU A 22 -13.02 3.56 -11.41
N THR A 23 -12.83 4.85 -11.19
CA THR A 23 -13.23 5.89 -12.13
C THR A 23 -12.07 6.22 -13.05
N THR A 24 -11.87 5.38 -14.07
CA THR A 24 -10.82 5.54 -15.10
C THR A 24 -10.94 6.82 -15.95
N LYS A 25 -11.92 7.70 -15.67
CA LYS A 25 -12.21 8.94 -16.40
C LYS A 25 -12.38 10.17 -15.51
N GLY A 26 -11.60 10.27 -14.42
CA GLY A 26 -11.33 11.56 -13.77
C GLY A 26 -12.43 12.13 -12.87
N PHE A 27 -13.24 11.27 -12.25
CA PHE A 27 -14.16 11.70 -11.19
C PHE A 27 -13.87 10.94 -9.91
N ASP A 28 -13.30 11.60 -8.91
CA ASP A 28 -13.21 11.02 -7.57
C ASP A 28 -14.58 11.15 -6.90
N VAL A 29 -15.20 10.01 -6.59
CA VAL A 29 -16.43 9.98 -5.80
C VAL A 29 -16.03 9.96 -4.33
N VAL A 30 -16.15 11.12 -3.69
CA VAL A 30 -15.90 11.25 -2.25
C VAL A 30 -17.23 11.24 -1.50
N PHE A 31 -17.44 10.21 -0.68
CA PHE A 31 -18.56 10.20 0.26
C PHE A 31 -18.22 11.12 1.44
N THR A 32 -19.16 12.00 1.79
CA THR A 32 -19.01 12.96 2.88
C THR A 32 -20.27 12.96 3.75
N GLY A 33 -20.15 13.46 4.97
CA GLY A 33 -21.26 13.54 5.92
C GLY A 33 -20.98 12.78 7.22
N PHE A 34 -21.95 12.86 8.13
CA PHE A 34 -21.82 12.26 9.45
C PHE A 34 -21.78 10.73 9.37
N GLY A 35 -20.80 10.12 10.04
CA GLY A 35 -20.67 8.66 10.13
C GLY A 35 -19.99 7.98 8.93
N VAL A 36 -19.56 8.73 7.90
CA VAL A 36 -18.77 8.18 6.80
C VAL A 36 -17.38 7.76 7.30
N GLN A 37 -16.96 6.55 6.95
CA GLN A 37 -15.64 6.02 7.26
C GLN A 37 -14.90 5.63 5.98
N ASP A 38 -13.68 6.12 5.82
CA ASP A 38 -12.82 5.81 4.67
C ASP A 38 -11.98 4.54 4.94
N LEU A 39 -12.67 3.41 5.08
CA LEU A 39 -12.10 2.09 5.40
C LEU A 39 -12.60 1.03 4.41
N MET A 40 -12.06 -0.19 4.50
CA MET A 40 -12.48 -1.33 3.68
C MET A 40 -12.32 -1.09 2.16
N LYS A 41 -11.25 -0.42 1.75
CA LYS A 41 -10.97 -0.08 0.34
C LYS A 41 -10.08 -1.10 -0.39
N ILE A 42 -9.73 -2.19 0.28
CA ILE A 42 -8.90 -3.24 -0.33
C ILE A 42 -9.76 -4.06 -1.29
N GLY A 43 -9.50 -3.87 -2.58
CA GLY A 43 -10.18 -4.57 -3.66
C GLY A 43 -9.63 -5.97 -3.94
N SER A 44 -10.34 -6.69 -4.80
CA SER A 44 -9.82 -7.93 -5.40
C SER A 44 -8.70 -7.62 -6.41
N PRO A 45 -7.68 -8.48 -6.55
CA PRO A 45 -7.46 -9.73 -5.82
C PRO A 45 -6.76 -9.56 -4.46
N GLY A 46 -6.39 -8.34 -4.06
CA GLY A 46 -5.73 -8.04 -2.78
C GLY A 46 -6.54 -8.42 -1.54
N ALA A 47 -7.85 -8.65 -1.66
CA ALA A 47 -8.71 -9.17 -0.62
C ALA A 47 -8.60 -10.70 -0.39
N ALA A 48 -7.84 -11.43 -1.22
CA ALA A 48 -7.67 -12.86 -1.05
C ALA A 48 -6.96 -13.19 0.28
N ALA A 49 -7.49 -14.16 1.02
CA ALA A 49 -6.99 -14.52 2.35
C ALA A 49 -5.52 -14.95 2.34
N ARG A 50 -5.13 -15.71 1.31
CA ARG A 50 -3.77 -16.28 1.19
C ARG A 50 -2.77 -15.38 0.48
N ALA A 51 -3.23 -14.39 -0.29
CA ALA A 51 -2.32 -13.42 -0.91
C ALA A 51 -1.61 -12.59 0.16
N ILE A 52 -0.38 -12.16 -0.11
CA ILE A 52 0.29 -11.10 0.66
C ILE A 52 -0.15 -9.78 0.05
N THR A 53 -0.85 -8.96 0.83
CA THR A 53 -1.39 -7.67 0.38
C THR A 53 -0.52 -6.55 0.91
N VAL A 54 -0.02 -5.72 0.00
CA VAL A 54 1.01 -4.72 0.30
C VAL A 54 0.42 -3.32 0.13
N GLY A 55 0.42 -2.55 1.21
CA GLY A 55 0.17 -1.11 1.17
C GLY A 55 1.45 -0.32 0.90
N SER A 56 1.32 0.99 0.72
CA SER A 56 2.42 1.88 0.35
C SER A 56 2.75 2.85 1.47
N TYR A 57 4.04 3.14 1.67
CA TYR A 57 4.51 4.29 2.44
C TYR A 57 5.50 5.16 1.65
N THR A 58 5.67 6.39 2.11
CA THR A 58 6.59 7.37 1.53
C THR A 58 8.03 7.07 1.92
N ALA A 59 8.84 6.67 0.94
CA ALA A 59 10.25 6.35 1.15
C ALA A 59 11.21 7.48 0.72
N ARG A 60 10.71 8.47 -0.02
CA ARG A 60 11.51 9.57 -0.57
C ARG A 60 10.68 10.84 -0.65
N LEU A 61 11.31 11.98 -0.35
CA LEU A 61 10.69 13.31 -0.39
C LEU A 61 11.20 14.19 -1.52
N SER A 62 12.34 13.85 -2.11
CA SER A 62 12.93 14.62 -3.20
C SER A 62 13.78 13.76 -4.13
N TRP A 63 13.91 14.21 -5.37
CA TRP A 63 14.78 13.65 -6.39
C TRP A 63 15.25 14.78 -7.30
N GLN A 64 16.34 14.53 -8.03
CA GLN A 64 16.77 15.39 -9.11
C GLN A 64 16.19 14.83 -10.42
N ASP A 65 15.63 15.71 -11.24
CA ASP A 65 15.11 15.34 -12.54
C ASP A 65 16.18 15.35 -13.64
N VAL A 66 15.81 14.92 -14.85
CA VAL A 66 16.70 14.84 -16.02
C VAL A 66 17.29 16.20 -16.41
N ASP A 67 16.58 17.29 -16.10
CA ASP A 67 16.99 18.67 -16.35
C ASP A 67 17.84 19.25 -15.19
N GLN A 68 18.26 18.39 -14.25
CA GLN A 68 19.05 18.71 -13.06
C GLN A 68 18.33 19.57 -12.01
N ASN A 69 17.00 19.70 -12.09
CA ASN A 69 16.22 20.43 -11.10
C ASN A 69 15.80 19.54 -9.94
N TRP A 70 15.79 20.11 -8.74
CA TRP A 70 15.31 19.41 -7.55
C TRP A 70 13.79 19.44 -7.47
N GLN A 71 13.20 18.27 -7.44
CA GLN A 71 11.79 18.05 -7.16
C GLN A 71 11.60 17.70 -5.69
N LYS A 72 10.60 18.27 -5.05
CA LYS A 72 10.27 18.02 -3.64
C LYS A 72 8.77 17.85 -3.47
N VAL A 73 8.37 16.84 -2.72
CA VAL A 73 6.98 16.60 -2.32
C VAL A 73 6.75 16.98 -0.86
N GLY A 74 5.56 17.52 -0.57
CA GLY A 74 5.12 17.86 0.79
C GLY A 74 4.57 16.65 1.53
N LEU A 75 5.35 15.57 1.62
CA LEU A 75 4.98 14.34 2.33
C LEU A 75 5.91 14.11 3.52
N ASP A 76 5.51 13.20 4.42
CA ASP A 76 6.34 12.74 5.53
C ASP A 76 6.96 11.38 5.23
N LEU A 77 8.24 11.22 5.58
CA LEU A 77 8.93 9.92 5.46
C LEU A 77 8.31 8.89 6.40
N ASN A 78 8.32 7.63 5.96
CA ASN A 78 7.83 6.49 6.73
C ASN A 78 6.34 6.58 7.13
N THR A 79 5.59 7.44 6.44
CA THR A 79 4.14 7.58 6.60
C THR A 79 3.42 6.84 5.49
N VAL A 80 2.36 6.11 5.84
CA VAL A 80 1.50 5.41 4.86
C VAL A 80 0.96 6.41 3.85
N SER A 81 1.11 6.10 2.57
CA SER A 81 0.69 6.94 1.46
C SER A 81 -0.82 7.14 1.49
N GLU A 82 -1.30 8.36 1.25
CA GLU A 82 -2.75 8.67 1.29
C GLU A 82 -3.59 7.86 0.31
N PHE A 83 -2.99 7.52 -0.85
CA PHE A 83 -3.62 6.67 -1.87
C PHE A 83 -3.66 5.17 -1.49
N SER A 84 -2.97 4.75 -0.43
CA SER A 84 -2.91 3.34 -0.03
C SER A 84 -4.25 2.93 0.58
N SER A 85 -4.92 1.95 -0.04
CA SER A 85 -6.21 1.45 0.43
C SER A 85 -6.12 0.82 1.82
N PRO A 86 -6.81 1.38 2.84
CA PRO A 86 -6.91 0.75 4.15
C PRO A 86 -7.91 -0.41 4.14
N GLY A 87 -7.66 -1.36 5.02
CA GLY A 87 -8.64 -2.38 5.40
C GLY A 87 -9.52 -1.93 6.57
N PRO A 88 -9.92 -2.86 7.46
CA PRO A 88 -9.85 -4.31 7.25
C PRO A 88 -10.73 -4.70 6.05
N LEU A 89 -10.79 -5.98 5.68
CA LEU A 89 -11.79 -6.44 4.72
C LEU A 89 -13.20 -6.36 5.32
N ARG A 90 -14.24 -6.41 4.46
CA ARG A 90 -15.64 -6.39 4.89
C ARG A 90 -16.01 -7.50 5.88
N ASN A 91 -15.32 -8.64 5.80
CA ASN A 91 -15.47 -9.78 6.70
C ASN A 91 -14.58 -9.70 7.95
N GLY A 92 -13.91 -8.57 8.19
CA GLY A 92 -13.07 -8.34 9.37
C GLY A 92 -11.63 -8.86 9.24
N VAL A 93 -11.27 -9.52 8.14
CA VAL A 93 -9.89 -10.00 7.94
C VAL A 93 -8.92 -8.82 7.91
N MET A 94 -7.83 -8.96 8.66
CA MET A 94 -6.75 -7.97 8.77
C MET A 94 -5.99 -7.85 7.45
N LYS A 95 -6.12 -6.70 6.80
CA LYS A 95 -5.43 -6.29 5.58
C LYS A 95 -5.17 -4.77 5.60
N PRO A 96 -4.14 -4.24 4.91
CA PRO A 96 -3.10 -4.99 4.21
C PRO A 96 -2.25 -5.82 5.18
N ASP A 97 -1.45 -6.75 4.69
CA ASP A 97 -0.53 -7.49 5.57
C ASP A 97 0.60 -6.57 6.04
N VAL A 98 1.21 -5.84 5.12
CA VAL A 98 2.38 -4.99 5.39
C VAL A 98 2.30 -3.71 4.56
N VAL A 99 3.08 -2.70 4.92
CA VAL A 99 3.36 -1.55 4.05
C VAL A 99 4.84 -1.51 3.66
N ALA A 100 5.10 -1.15 2.40
CA ALA A 100 6.43 -1.12 1.81
C ALA A 100 6.70 0.20 1.05
N PRO A 101 7.97 0.51 0.71
CA PRO A 101 8.31 1.68 -0.12
C PRO A 101 7.48 1.72 -1.40
N GLY A 102 6.60 2.70 -1.53
CA GLY A 102 5.73 2.80 -2.70
C GLY A 102 5.42 4.22 -3.16
N ALA A 103 5.83 5.24 -2.41
CA ALA A 103 5.76 6.63 -2.86
C ALA A 103 7.15 7.14 -3.25
N MET A 104 7.22 7.78 -4.42
CA MET A 104 8.41 8.41 -5.00
C MET A 104 9.58 7.41 -5.20
N ILE A 105 9.26 6.24 -5.77
CA ILE A 105 10.24 5.19 -6.05
C ILE A 105 10.84 5.41 -7.43
N VAL A 106 12.17 5.46 -7.49
CA VAL A 106 12.93 5.46 -8.75
C VAL A 106 12.99 4.03 -9.27
N SER A 107 12.57 3.80 -10.50
CA SER A 107 12.65 2.50 -11.15
C SER A 107 12.82 2.63 -12.66
N ALA A 108 13.02 1.51 -13.33
CA ALA A 108 13.29 1.45 -14.77
C ALA A 108 12.17 2.12 -15.60
N LEU A 109 12.58 2.95 -16.55
CA LEU A 109 11.77 3.55 -17.58
C LEU A 109 11.93 2.75 -18.87
N SER A 110 10.83 2.17 -19.36
CA SER A 110 10.82 1.51 -20.66
C SER A 110 11.13 2.51 -21.78
N SER A 111 11.96 2.11 -22.75
CA SER A 111 12.25 2.90 -23.96
C SER A 111 11.03 3.18 -24.83
N ALA A 112 9.94 2.42 -24.66
CA ALA A 112 8.67 2.64 -25.36
C ALA A 112 7.68 3.53 -24.58
N SER A 113 8.02 3.93 -23.34
CA SER A 113 7.18 4.80 -22.51
C SER A 113 7.61 6.25 -22.66
N THR A 114 6.65 7.17 -22.58
CA THR A 114 6.95 8.58 -22.32
C THR A 114 7.01 8.84 -20.82
N CYS A 115 7.68 9.92 -20.43
CA CYS A 115 7.74 10.41 -19.06
C CYS A 115 7.83 11.94 -19.10
N SER A 116 7.21 12.63 -18.15
CA SER A 116 7.46 14.06 -18.00
C SER A 116 8.88 14.26 -17.46
N SER A 117 9.56 15.33 -17.86
CA SER A 117 10.93 15.59 -17.41
C SER A 117 11.03 15.62 -15.89
N MET A 118 10.07 16.27 -15.22
CA MET A 118 9.95 16.31 -13.76
C MET A 118 9.97 14.94 -13.07
N MET A 119 9.42 13.90 -13.70
CA MET A 119 9.38 12.54 -13.13
C MET A 119 10.52 11.67 -13.64
N GLN A 120 11.25 12.10 -14.67
CA GLN A 120 12.37 11.36 -15.24
C GLN A 120 13.65 11.72 -14.49
N VAL A 121 14.42 10.73 -14.06
CA VAL A 121 15.68 10.93 -13.33
C VAL A 121 16.86 10.93 -14.31
N ASP A 122 16.83 10.01 -15.28
CA ASP A 122 17.79 9.90 -16.36
C ASP A 122 17.12 9.21 -17.58
N GLN A 123 17.91 8.85 -18.61
CA GLN A 123 17.39 8.18 -19.81
C GLN A 123 16.77 6.78 -19.57
N PHE A 124 17.06 6.15 -18.43
CA PHE A 124 16.67 4.78 -18.08
C PHE A 124 15.75 4.68 -16.86
N HIS A 125 15.53 5.76 -16.12
CA HIS A 125 14.80 5.73 -14.86
C HIS A 125 13.79 6.86 -14.71
N LYS A 126 12.68 6.54 -14.04
CA LYS A 126 11.68 7.51 -13.61
C LYS A 126 11.22 7.25 -12.18
N VAL A 127 10.65 8.29 -11.59
CA VAL A 127 9.97 8.26 -10.31
C VAL A 127 8.50 7.86 -10.52
N MET A 128 7.99 6.95 -9.69
CA MET A 128 6.58 6.57 -9.66
C MET A 128 6.08 6.43 -8.22
N ALA A 129 4.77 6.56 -8.05
CA ALA A 129 4.08 6.24 -6.81
C ALA A 129 2.94 5.26 -7.06
N GLY A 130 2.74 4.35 -6.12
CA GLY A 130 1.63 3.41 -6.11
C GLY A 130 1.91 2.21 -5.21
N THR A 131 0.86 1.52 -4.81
CA THR A 131 0.99 0.16 -4.24
C THR A 131 1.59 -0.82 -5.26
N SER A 132 1.47 -0.52 -6.56
CA SER A 132 2.17 -1.19 -7.65
C SER A 132 3.70 -1.10 -7.57
N MET A 133 4.26 -0.14 -6.83
CA MET A 133 5.70 -0.02 -6.56
C MET A 133 6.07 -0.72 -5.25
N ALA A 134 5.19 -0.64 -4.24
CA ALA A 134 5.36 -1.34 -2.96
C ALA A 134 5.32 -2.87 -3.11
N THR A 135 4.44 -3.38 -3.97
CA THR A 135 4.24 -4.82 -4.18
C THR A 135 5.51 -5.53 -4.70
N PRO A 136 6.16 -5.09 -5.80
CA PRO A 136 7.38 -5.73 -6.28
C PRO A 136 8.56 -5.62 -5.29
N PHE A 137 8.58 -4.61 -4.42
CA PHE A 137 9.56 -4.53 -3.34
C PHE A 137 9.44 -5.73 -2.38
N ILE A 138 8.22 -6.02 -1.91
CA ILE A 138 7.97 -7.21 -1.08
C ILE A 138 8.21 -8.50 -1.87
N THR A 139 7.84 -8.55 -3.15
CA THR A 139 8.13 -9.72 -4.00
C THR A 139 9.63 -10.02 -4.06
N GLY A 140 10.48 -9.01 -4.21
CA GLY A 140 11.94 -9.17 -4.19
C GLY A 140 12.46 -9.68 -2.85
N LEU A 141 11.94 -9.15 -1.72
CA LEU A 141 12.30 -9.65 -0.39
C LEU A 141 11.88 -11.10 -0.17
N VAL A 142 10.69 -11.48 -0.63
CA VAL A 142 10.21 -12.87 -0.58
C VAL A 142 11.08 -13.78 -1.46
N ALA A 143 11.51 -13.31 -2.62
CA ALA A 143 12.43 -14.07 -3.48
C ALA A 143 13.78 -14.33 -2.78
N LEU A 144 14.37 -13.31 -2.14
CA LEU A 144 15.60 -13.47 -1.33
C LEU A 144 15.40 -14.43 -0.15
N LEU A 145 14.24 -14.34 0.51
CA LEU A 145 13.89 -15.25 1.61
C LEU A 145 13.80 -16.70 1.11
N LEU A 146 13.18 -16.93 -0.05
CA LEU A 146 13.07 -18.25 -0.68
C LEU A 146 14.39 -18.76 -1.27
N GLU A 147 15.28 -17.87 -1.72
CA GLU A 147 16.65 -18.26 -2.12
C GLU A 147 17.41 -18.85 -0.92
N ARG A 148 17.27 -18.24 0.25
CA ARG A 148 17.91 -18.70 1.49
C ARG A 148 17.22 -19.93 2.08
N GLU A 149 15.89 -19.96 2.08
CA GLU A 149 15.07 -21.02 2.69
C GLU A 149 13.96 -21.49 1.73
N PRO A 150 14.29 -22.34 0.75
CA PRO A 150 13.37 -22.72 -0.33
C PRO A 150 12.13 -23.50 0.09
N GLN A 151 12.14 -24.04 1.32
CA GLN A 151 11.05 -24.88 1.86
C GLN A 151 9.97 -24.08 2.57
N LEU A 152 10.13 -22.77 2.72
CA LEU A 152 9.15 -21.93 3.42
C LEU A 152 7.79 -21.96 2.69
N THR A 153 6.76 -22.24 3.47
CA THR A 153 5.37 -22.19 3.01
C THR A 153 4.89 -20.73 2.89
N PRO A 154 3.87 -20.45 2.06
CA PRO A 154 3.27 -19.12 1.98
C PRO A 154 2.82 -18.55 3.33
N GLU A 155 2.33 -19.41 4.22
CA GLU A 155 1.92 -19.07 5.58
C GLU A 155 3.11 -18.64 6.45
N GLU A 156 4.22 -19.39 6.42
CA GLU A 156 5.45 -19.04 7.16
C GLU A 156 6.05 -17.72 6.66
N ILE A 157 6.09 -17.52 5.33
CA ILE A 157 6.55 -16.25 4.73
C ILE A 157 5.71 -15.08 5.25
N LYS A 158 4.38 -15.24 5.28
CA LYS A 158 3.48 -14.19 5.79
C LYS A 158 3.72 -13.91 7.28
N GLN A 159 3.91 -14.94 8.10
CA GLN A 159 4.22 -14.77 9.53
C GLN A 159 5.57 -14.07 9.75
N ARG A 160 6.60 -14.41 8.95
CA ARG A 160 7.90 -13.72 9.00
C ARG A 160 7.78 -12.26 8.58
N LEU A 161 7.02 -11.96 7.54
CA LEU A 161 6.72 -10.58 7.16
C LEU A 161 6.05 -9.82 8.31
N HIS A 162 4.98 -10.35 8.90
CA HIS A 162 4.26 -9.71 10.02
C HIS A 162 5.18 -9.45 11.22
N SER A 163 5.97 -10.44 11.62
CA SER A 163 6.92 -10.32 12.76
C SER A 163 8.12 -9.41 12.48
N SER A 164 8.43 -9.16 11.21
CA SER A 164 9.48 -8.24 10.76
C SER A 164 9.00 -6.80 10.62
N CYS A 165 7.69 -6.55 10.68
CA CYS A 165 7.14 -5.21 10.54
C CYS A 165 7.04 -4.49 11.89
N PHE A 166 6.95 -3.17 11.83
CA PHE A 166 6.63 -2.33 12.99
C PHE A 166 5.83 -1.09 12.59
N ILE A 167 4.98 -0.61 13.49
CA ILE A 167 4.27 0.67 13.33
C ILE A 167 4.95 1.68 14.25
N PRO A 168 5.45 2.83 13.73
CA PRO A 168 6.06 3.87 14.57
C PRO A 168 5.17 4.27 15.74
N GLY A 169 5.74 4.26 16.95
CA GLY A 169 5.03 4.63 18.18
C GLY A 169 4.02 3.60 18.71
N LYS A 170 3.94 2.39 18.13
CA LYS A 170 3.09 1.30 18.64
C LYS A 170 3.92 0.10 19.10
N PRO A 171 3.40 -0.73 20.03
CA PRO A 171 4.04 -1.99 20.43
C PRO A 171 4.29 -2.94 19.25
N VAL A 172 5.33 -3.77 19.35
CA VAL A 172 5.62 -4.82 18.36
C VAL A 172 4.42 -5.76 18.21
N GLY A 173 4.10 -6.16 16.97
CA GLY A 173 2.94 -7.00 16.66
C GLY A 173 1.61 -6.26 16.58
N SER A 174 1.60 -4.94 16.74
CA SER A 174 0.41 -4.12 16.52
C SER A 174 -0.07 -4.21 15.07
N PHE A 175 -1.38 -4.25 14.89
CA PHE A 175 -2.04 -4.11 13.59
C PHE A 175 -2.78 -2.78 13.51
N ASP A 176 -2.78 -2.16 12.33
CA ASP A 176 -3.61 -1.00 12.02
C ASP A 176 -4.20 -1.13 10.61
N PRO A 177 -5.49 -0.85 10.39
CA PRO A 177 -6.11 -0.97 9.06
C PRO A 177 -5.41 -0.19 7.94
N LYS A 178 -4.71 0.92 8.24
CA LYS A 178 -3.92 1.67 7.25
C LYS A 178 -2.51 1.09 7.07
N TRP A 179 -1.90 0.58 8.14
CA TRP A 179 -0.49 0.15 8.14
C TRP A 179 -0.30 -1.35 7.95
N GLY A 180 -1.35 -2.16 8.06
CA GLY A 180 -1.20 -3.59 8.26
C GLY A 180 -0.47 -3.88 9.57
N PHE A 181 0.50 -4.79 9.53
CA PHE A 181 1.46 -5.01 10.61
C PHE A 181 2.61 -3.97 10.65
N GLY A 182 2.64 -3.04 9.69
CA GLY A 182 3.56 -1.90 9.69
C GLY A 182 4.58 -1.89 8.57
N LEU A 183 5.58 -1.02 8.74
CA LEU A 183 6.71 -0.84 7.85
C LEU A 183 7.58 -2.09 7.84
N ILE A 184 7.88 -2.60 6.67
CA ILE A 184 8.79 -3.75 6.52
C ILE A 184 10.22 -3.39 6.96
N ASN A 185 10.80 -4.22 7.84
CA ASN A 185 12.23 -4.23 8.12
C ASN A 185 12.87 -5.40 7.35
N ALA A 186 13.56 -5.09 6.25
CA ALA A 186 14.16 -6.08 5.36
C ALA A 186 15.31 -6.85 6.03
N GLU A 187 16.13 -6.17 6.83
CA GLU A 187 17.22 -6.82 7.57
C GLU A 187 16.65 -7.86 8.54
N LYS A 188 15.69 -7.45 9.38
CA LYS A 188 15.04 -8.34 10.33
C LYS A 188 14.41 -9.54 9.61
N LEU A 189 13.70 -9.31 8.50
CA LEU A 189 13.09 -10.38 7.70
C LEU A 189 14.10 -11.43 7.25
N LEU A 190 15.27 -10.99 6.77
CA LEU A 190 16.28 -11.87 6.19
C LEU A 190 17.21 -12.49 7.24
N THR A 191 17.24 -11.96 8.47
CA THR A 191 18.03 -12.51 9.59
C THR A 191 17.23 -13.40 10.54
N LEU A 192 15.90 -13.38 10.48
CA LEU A 192 15.07 -14.33 11.24
C LEU A 192 15.39 -15.75 10.76
N VAL A 193 16.12 -16.50 11.56
CA VAL A 193 16.31 -17.94 11.39
C VAL A 193 15.30 -18.63 12.30
N ASN A 194 14.62 -19.68 11.81
CA ASN A 194 13.79 -20.54 12.64
C ASN A 194 14.62 -21.25 13.73
#